data_AF-A0A6P0IKU1-F1
#
_entry.id   AF-A0A6P0IKU1-F1
#
_cell.length_a   1.000
_cell.length_b   1.000
_cell.length_c   1.000
_cell.angle_alpha   90.00
_cell.angle_beta   90.00
_cell.angle_gamma   90.00
#
_symmetry.space_group_name_H-M   'P 1'
#
loop_
_entity.id
_entity.type
_entity.pdbx_description
1 polymer ?
#
loop_
_entity_poly.entity_id
_entity_poly.type
_entity_poly.pdbx_seq_one_letter_code
_entity_poly.pdbx_strand_id
1 'polypeptide(L)'
;MKPKFSTLIILTFICVVILTPFALSPLYLPMLRDNYFKWYQLLQGELYKQITGYLSLAFVLFEMVLTARKRSRGWMIKLTIPGSMQLWRSLHIFLGVALLGTTLIHTIGATGKNFNSIFLWVFFGVTLSALVGVVAETGVLESPRKYFGWVPAKDGIG
;
A
#
# COMPACT_ATOMS: atom_id res chain seq x y z
N MET A 1 6.53 4.23 16.48
CA MET A 1 7.33 2.99 16.63
C MET A 1 7.72 2.48 15.25
N LYS A 2 8.84 1.75 15.07
CA LYS A 2 9.15 1.08 13.79
C LYS A 2 8.20 -0.12 13.64
N PRO A 3 7.58 -0.37 12.48
CA PRO A 3 6.90 -1.63 12.23
C PRO A 3 7.89 -2.80 12.39
N LYS A 4 7.46 -3.87 13.07
CA LYS A 4 8.27 -5.10 13.20
C LYS A 4 8.26 -5.85 11.87
N PHE A 5 9.25 -6.72 11.64
CA PHE A 5 9.27 -7.58 10.45
C PHE A 5 7.96 -8.37 10.25
N SER A 6 7.41 -8.96 11.31
CA SER A 6 6.13 -9.67 11.26
C SER A 6 4.97 -8.77 10.82
N THR A 7 4.94 -7.52 11.28
CA THR A 7 3.93 -6.53 10.86
C THR A 7 4.05 -6.27 9.36
N LEU A 8 5.27 -6.11 8.84
CA LEU A 8 5.49 -5.83 7.42
C LEU A 8 5.08 -7.02 6.53
N ILE A 9 5.33 -8.25 6.97
CA ILE A 9 4.85 -9.46 6.29
C ILE A 9 3.32 -9.48 6.25
N ILE A 10 2.67 -9.27 7.39
CA ILE A 10 1.20 -9.25 7.49
C ILE A 10 0.62 -8.19 6.55
N LEU A 11 1.17 -6.97 6.55
CA LEU A 11 0.72 -5.89 5.66
C LEU A 11 0.92 -6.24 4.18
N THR A 12 1.99 -6.95 3.84
CA THR A 12 2.23 -7.42 2.46
C THR A 12 1.15 -8.40 2.04
N PHE A 13 0.81 -9.38 2.87
CA PHE A 13 -0.29 -10.31 2.59
C PHE A 13 -1.64 -9.61 2.52
N ILE A 14 -1.91 -8.64 3.41
CA ILE A 14 -3.12 -7.82 3.35
C ILE A 14 -3.20 -7.09 2.00
N CYS A 15 -2.10 -6.50 1.52
CA CYS A 15 -2.08 -5.89 0.20
C CYS A 15 -2.39 -6.90 -0.91
N VAL A 16 -1.80 -8.09 -0.89
CA VAL A 16 -2.11 -9.14 -1.89
C VAL A 16 -3.59 -9.51 -1.86
N VAL A 17 -4.18 -9.67 -0.67
CA VAL A 17 -5.62 -9.94 -0.51
C VAL A 17 -6.46 -8.79 -1.07
N ILE A 18 -6.13 -7.53 -0.77
CA ILE A 18 -6.84 -6.34 -1.28
C ILE A 18 -6.71 -6.22 -2.81
N LEU A 19 -5.57 -6.62 -3.39
CA LEU A 19 -5.33 -6.58 -4.82
C LEU A 19 -6.04 -7.71 -5.59
N THR A 20 -6.35 -8.81 -4.90
CA THR A 20 -6.95 -10.01 -5.52
C THR A 20 -8.29 -9.70 -6.24
N PRO A 21 -9.26 -8.96 -5.64
CA PRO A 21 -10.45 -8.52 -6.37
C PRO A 21 -10.16 -7.77 -7.66
N PHE A 22 -9.16 -6.89 -7.71
CA PHE A 22 -8.86 -6.18 -8.97
C PHE A 22 -8.40 -7.13 -10.08
N ALA A 23 -7.59 -8.13 -9.75
CA ALA A 23 -7.13 -9.15 -10.69
C ALA A 23 -8.27 -10.07 -11.15
N LEU A 24 -9.21 -10.39 -10.27
CA LEU A 24 -10.37 -11.24 -10.57
C LEU A 24 -11.59 -10.46 -11.07
N SER A 25 -11.46 -9.13 -11.25
CA SER A 25 -12.57 -8.24 -11.62
C SER A 25 -13.35 -8.67 -12.86
N PRO A 26 -12.76 -9.25 -13.93
CA PRO A 26 -13.53 -9.72 -15.08
C PRO A 26 -14.45 -10.91 -14.77
N LEU A 27 -14.16 -11.67 -13.70
CA LEU A 27 -14.91 -12.87 -13.35
C LEU A 27 -16.15 -12.54 -12.52
N TYR A 28 -16.02 -11.72 -11.47
CA TYR A 28 -17.11 -11.49 -10.52
C TYR A 28 -17.92 -10.22 -10.77
N LEU A 29 -17.36 -9.19 -11.45
CA LEU A 29 -18.12 -7.96 -11.72
C LEU A 29 -19.33 -8.18 -12.64
N PRO A 30 -19.25 -9.02 -13.71
CA PRO A 30 -20.45 -9.37 -14.48
C PRO A 30 -21.49 -10.08 -13.62
N MET A 31 -21.08 -11.03 -12.79
CA MET A 31 -21.98 -11.74 -11.88
C MET A 31 -22.65 -10.81 -10.87
N LEU A 32 -21.91 -9.87 -10.28
CA LEU A 32 -22.48 -8.83 -9.42
C LEU A 32 -23.45 -7.93 -10.19
N ARG A 33 -23.15 -7.64 -11.46
CA ARG A 33 -24.01 -6.82 -12.31
C ARG A 33 -25.36 -7.48 -12.55
N ASP A 34 -25.35 -8.77 -12.85
CA ASP A 34 -26.53 -9.53 -13.26
C ASP A 34 -27.46 -9.85 -12.06
N ASN A 35 -26.91 -9.83 -10.83
CA ASN A 35 -27.65 -10.08 -9.58
C ASN A 35 -28.04 -8.81 -8.81
N TYR A 36 -28.04 -7.62 -9.46
CA TYR A 36 -28.28 -6.32 -8.78
C TYR A 36 -29.72 -6.13 -8.30
N PHE A 37 -30.05 -6.71 -7.15
CA PHE A 37 -31.18 -6.27 -6.33
C PHE A 37 -30.69 -5.16 -5.38
N LYS A 38 -31.20 -3.93 -5.55
CA LYS A 38 -31.12 -2.73 -4.67
C LYS A 38 -29.76 -2.23 -4.12
N TRP A 39 -28.66 -2.98 -4.17
CA TRP A 39 -27.32 -2.52 -3.75
C TRP A 39 -26.75 -1.44 -4.69
N TYR A 40 -27.19 -1.41 -5.94
CA TYR A 40 -26.77 -0.44 -6.94
C TYR A 40 -27.08 1.00 -6.53
N GLN A 41 -28.24 1.25 -5.89
CA GLN A 41 -28.61 2.59 -5.42
C GLN A 41 -27.76 3.07 -4.24
N LEU A 42 -27.35 2.15 -3.34
CA LEU A 42 -26.47 2.47 -2.21
C LEU A 42 -25.03 2.77 -2.68
N LEU A 43 -24.52 1.96 -3.62
CA LEU A 43 -23.14 2.06 -4.14
C LEU A 43 -22.97 3.11 -5.25
N GLN A 44 -24.04 3.46 -5.96
CA GLN A 44 -24.06 4.59 -6.91
C GLN A 44 -24.54 5.89 -6.29
N GLY A 45 -25.04 5.89 -5.05
CA GLY A 45 -25.38 7.11 -4.36
C GLY A 45 -24.20 8.07 -4.36
N GLU A 46 -24.43 9.30 -4.82
CA GLU A 46 -23.44 10.38 -4.91
C GLU A 46 -22.61 10.48 -3.62
N LEU A 47 -23.25 10.35 -2.46
CA LEU A 47 -22.60 10.44 -1.15
C LEU A 47 -21.53 9.35 -0.92
N TYR A 48 -21.80 8.10 -1.26
CA TYR A 48 -20.84 7.01 -1.04
C TYR A 48 -19.57 7.23 -1.87
N LYS A 49 -19.74 7.55 -3.15
CA LYS A 49 -18.62 7.81 -4.07
C LYS A 49 -17.85 9.06 -3.68
N GLN A 50 -18.55 10.12 -3.24
CA GLN A 50 -17.91 11.34 -2.76
C GLN A 50 -17.09 11.11 -1.49
N ILE A 51 -17.65 10.44 -0.48
CA ILE A 51 -16.93 10.17 0.79
C ILE A 51 -15.68 9.33 0.53
N THR A 52 -15.82 8.22 -0.19
CA THR A 52 -14.69 7.32 -0.48
C THR A 52 -13.65 7.96 -1.40
N GLY A 53 -14.10 8.80 -2.36
CA GLY A 53 -13.23 9.58 -3.24
C GLY A 53 -12.44 10.65 -2.50
N TYR A 54 -13.10 11.47 -1.67
CA TYR A 54 -12.44 12.49 -0.86
C TYR A 54 -11.52 11.89 0.21
N LEU A 55 -11.88 10.73 0.78
CA LEU A 55 -11.00 10.01 1.68
C LEU A 55 -9.73 9.53 0.97
N SER A 56 -9.87 8.97 -0.23
CA SER A 56 -8.72 8.57 -1.06
C SER A 56 -7.84 9.77 -1.41
N LEU A 57 -8.45 10.90 -1.79
CA LEU A 57 -7.75 12.15 -2.05
C LEU A 57 -6.97 12.63 -0.81
N ALA A 58 -7.60 12.60 0.37
CA ALA A 58 -6.97 13.00 1.61
C ALA A 58 -5.74 12.13 1.93
N PHE A 59 -5.82 10.81 1.72
CA PHE A 59 -4.67 9.91 1.87
C PHE A 59 -3.56 10.26 0.88
N VAL A 60 -3.87 10.44 -0.40
CA VAL A 60 -2.87 10.83 -1.41
C VAL A 60 -2.19 12.16 -1.05
N LEU A 61 -2.95 13.18 -0.64
CA LEU A 61 -2.40 14.46 -0.20
C LEU A 61 -1.46 14.27 1.01
N PHE A 62 -1.85 13.46 1.99
CA PHE A 62 -1.02 13.19 3.15
C PHE A 62 0.30 12.47 2.77
N GLU A 63 0.24 11.52 1.85
CA GLU A 63 1.43 10.81 1.34
C GLU A 63 2.36 11.73 0.55
N MET A 64 1.81 12.65 -0.22
CA MET A 64 2.58 13.69 -0.90
C MET A 64 3.23 14.65 0.09
N VAL A 65 2.54 15.03 1.17
CA VAL A 65 3.11 15.88 2.22
C VAL A 65 4.32 15.22 2.87
N LEU A 66 4.28 13.92 3.13
CA LEU A 66 5.45 13.18 3.61
C LEU A 66 6.61 13.24 2.61
N THR A 67 6.33 12.98 1.34
CA THR A 67 7.35 12.97 0.28
C THR A 67 7.98 14.35 0.15
N ALA A 68 7.17 15.41 0.13
CA ALA A 68 7.61 16.79 0.14
C ALA A 68 8.47 17.09 1.37
N ARG A 69 8.05 16.70 2.58
CA ARG A 69 8.82 16.87 3.81
C ARG A 69 10.17 16.16 3.78
N LYS A 70 10.23 14.94 3.22
CA LYS A 70 11.48 14.18 3.10
C LYS A 70 12.45 14.87 2.14
N ARG A 71 11.94 15.44 1.04
CA ARG A 71 12.72 16.08 -0.04
C ARG A 71 13.04 17.56 0.21
N SER A 72 12.24 18.25 1.03
CA SER A 72 12.38 19.69 1.32
C SER A 72 13.69 20.08 2.01
N ARG A 73 14.47 19.10 2.48
CA ARG A 73 15.82 19.33 3.01
C ARG A 73 16.78 19.98 2.01
N GLY A 74 16.55 19.76 0.70
CA GLY A 74 17.33 20.37 -0.37
C GLY A 74 16.65 21.57 -1.04
N TRP A 75 15.51 22.05 -0.53
CA TRP A 75 14.77 23.16 -1.12
C TRP A 75 15.15 24.49 -0.45
N MET A 76 14.98 25.59 -1.18
CA MET A 76 15.16 26.94 -0.63
C MET A 76 14.20 27.22 0.53
N ILE A 77 12.96 26.72 0.43
CA ILE A 77 11.95 26.79 1.49
C ILE A 77 11.79 25.41 2.11
N LYS A 78 12.21 25.28 3.35
CA LYS A 78 12.15 24.01 4.09
C LYS A 78 10.75 23.79 4.67
N LEU A 79 10.11 22.71 4.25
CA LEU A 79 8.85 22.27 4.83
C LEU A 79 9.10 21.58 6.18
N THR A 80 8.83 22.28 7.29
CA THR A 80 8.95 21.75 8.65
C THR A 80 7.59 21.34 9.19
N ILE A 81 7.39 20.02 9.35
CA ILE A 81 6.16 19.46 9.94
C ILE A 81 6.56 18.70 11.21
N PRO A 82 5.80 18.85 12.33
CA PRO A 82 6.10 18.19 13.60
C PRO A 82 6.10 16.66 13.50
N GLY A 83 6.73 16.01 14.47
CA GLY A 83 6.83 14.54 14.57
C GLY A 83 8.13 13.95 14.01
N SER A 84 8.53 12.79 14.52
CA SER A 84 9.80 12.15 14.13
C SER A 84 9.72 11.54 12.72
N MET A 85 10.84 11.49 11.99
CA MET A 85 10.89 10.79 10.69
C MET A 85 10.46 9.32 10.80
N GLN A 86 10.69 8.69 11.96
CA GLN A 86 10.25 7.33 12.26
C GLN A 86 8.72 7.21 12.22
N LEU A 87 8.02 8.14 12.91
CA LEU A 87 6.55 8.18 12.94
C LEU A 87 5.99 8.36 11.53
N TRP A 88 6.51 9.34 10.80
CA TRP A 88 6.09 9.65 9.44
C TRP A 88 6.28 8.49 8.46
N ARG A 89 7.40 7.75 8.56
CA ARG A 89 7.61 6.51 7.78
C ARG A 89 6.61 5.42 8.16
N SER A 90 6.28 5.30 9.45
CA SER A 90 5.24 4.36 9.87
C SER A 90 3.89 4.74 9.28
N LEU A 91 3.52 6.02 9.36
CA LEU A 91 2.26 6.53 8.79
C LEU A 91 2.17 6.28 7.28
N HIS A 92 3.24 6.52 6.51
CA HIS A 92 3.33 6.18 5.08
C HIS A 92 2.91 4.75 4.76
N ILE A 93 3.44 3.79 5.54
CA ILE A 93 3.20 2.38 5.28
C ILE A 93 1.72 2.06 5.55
N PHE A 94 1.19 2.50 6.69
CA PHE A 94 -0.20 2.21 7.05
C PHE A 94 -1.21 2.96 6.18
N LEU A 95 -0.93 4.23 5.84
CA LEU A 95 -1.79 5.04 4.98
C LEU A 95 -1.75 4.57 3.53
N GLY A 96 -0.61 4.10 3.02
CA GLY A 96 -0.51 3.45 1.72
C GLY A 96 -1.37 2.18 1.63
N VAL A 97 -1.33 1.32 2.67
CA VAL A 97 -2.19 0.13 2.76
C VAL A 97 -3.66 0.53 2.89
N ALA A 98 -3.97 1.56 3.70
CA ALA A 98 -5.32 2.08 3.84
C ALA A 98 -5.85 2.66 2.52
N LEU A 99 -5.03 3.36 1.74
CA LEU A 99 -5.36 3.89 0.43
C LEU A 99 -5.68 2.77 -0.57
N LEU A 100 -4.93 1.66 -0.56
CA LEU A 100 -5.29 0.47 -1.35
C LEU A 100 -6.67 -0.05 -0.96
N GLY A 101 -6.94 -0.19 0.35
CA GLY A 101 -8.24 -0.64 0.85
C GLY A 101 -9.38 0.30 0.48
N THR A 102 -9.21 1.61 0.65
CA THR A 102 -10.22 2.61 0.26
C THR A 102 -10.42 2.64 -1.25
N THR A 103 -9.37 2.42 -2.05
CA THR A 103 -9.50 2.31 -3.52
C THR A 103 -10.33 1.09 -3.90
N LEU A 104 -10.12 -0.05 -3.23
CA LEU A 104 -10.96 -1.25 -3.41
C LEU A 104 -12.42 -0.96 -3.09
N ILE A 105 -12.69 -0.32 -1.95
CA ILE A 105 -14.03 0.07 -1.55
C ILE A 105 -14.63 1.02 -2.60
N HIS A 106 -13.95 2.12 -2.92
CA HIS A 106 -14.40 3.15 -3.85
C HIS A 106 -14.78 2.61 -5.24
N THR A 107 -14.04 1.60 -5.72
CA THR A 107 -14.21 1.05 -7.07
C THR A 107 -14.94 -0.30 -7.10
N ILE A 108 -15.12 -0.94 -5.94
CA ILE A 108 -15.59 -2.33 -5.80
C ILE A 108 -14.68 -3.31 -6.59
N GLY A 109 -13.42 -2.93 -6.78
CA GLY A 109 -12.43 -3.68 -7.56
C GLY A 109 -12.51 -3.47 -9.06
N ALA A 110 -13.34 -2.53 -9.55
CA ALA A 110 -13.34 -2.14 -10.96
C ALA A 110 -12.03 -1.42 -11.33
N THR A 111 -11.35 -1.90 -12.37
CA THR A 111 -10.04 -1.38 -12.78
C THR A 111 -10.11 -0.13 -13.66
N GLY A 112 -11.31 0.28 -14.10
CA GLY A 112 -11.49 1.39 -15.04
C GLY A 112 -11.12 1.04 -16.49
N LYS A 113 -11.05 2.06 -17.35
CA LYS A 113 -10.73 1.94 -18.79
C LYS A 113 -9.55 2.85 -19.14
N ASN A 114 -8.84 2.53 -20.23
CA ASN A 114 -7.74 3.33 -20.78
C ASN A 114 -6.67 3.65 -19.70
N PHE A 115 -6.29 4.93 -19.59
CA PHE A 115 -5.29 5.41 -18.64
C PHE A 115 -5.63 5.12 -17.18
N ASN A 116 -6.91 5.09 -16.80
CA ASN A 116 -7.28 4.77 -15.41
C ASN A 116 -6.84 3.35 -15.03
N SER A 117 -6.98 2.40 -15.95
CA SER A 117 -6.51 1.04 -15.71
C SER A 117 -4.99 0.97 -15.66
N ILE A 118 -4.30 1.67 -16.56
CA ILE A 118 -2.83 1.71 -16.57
C ILE A 118 -2.30 2.30 -15.25
N PHE A 119 -2.80 3.46 -14.84
CA PHE A 119 -2.36 4.11 -13.61
C PHE A 119 -2.67 3.30 -12.37
N LEU A 120 -3.82 2.61 -12.34
CA LEU A 120 -4.16 1.71 -11.24
C LEU A 120 -3.16 0.55 -11.12
N TRP A 121 -2.82 -0.10 -12.24
CA TRP A 121 -1.84 -1.20 -12.23
C TRP A 121 -0.43 -0.74 -11.90
N VAL A 122 -0.02 0.44 -12.36
CA VAL A 122 1.25 1.06 -11.95
C VAL A 122 1.25 1.35 -10.45
N PHE A 123 0.17 1.94 -9.93
CA PHE A 123 0.02 2.20 -8.49
C PHE A 123 0.13 0.91 -7.67
N PHE A 124 -0.48 -0.19 -8.12
CA PHE A 124 -0.37 -1.49 -7.46
C PHE A 124 1.05 -2.05 -7.51
N GLY A 125 1.70 -2.02 -8.68
CA GLY A 125 3.07 -2.50 -8.84
C GLY A 125 4.06 -1.74 -7.96
N VAL A 126 3.96 -0.41 -7.93
CA VAL A 126 4.80 0.44 -7.07
C VAL A 126 4.53 0.16 -5.60
N THR A 127 3.27 0.01 -5.18
CA THR A 127 2.93 -0.21 -3.77
C THR A 127 3.42 -1.58 -3.29
N LEU A 128 3.21 -2.63 -4.09
CA LEU A 128 3.65 -3.99 -3.73
C LEU A 128 5.17 -4.10 -3.72
N SER A 129 5.85 -3.53 -4.73
CA SER A 129 7.32 -3.52 -4.77
C SER A 129 7.93 -2.74 -3.60
N ALA A 130 7.31 -1.63 -3.19
CA ALA A 130 7.74 -0.88 -2.01
C ALA A 130 7.63 -1.71 -0.72
N LEU A 131 6.50 -2.40 -0.49
CA LEU A 131 6.30 -3.25 0.69
C LEU A 131 7.27 -4.44 0.71
N VAL A 132 7.39 -5.15 -0.41
CA VAL A 132 8.33 -6.28 -0.55
C VAL A 132 9.78 -5.81 -0.32
N GLY A 133 10.15 -4.65 -0.86
CA GLY A 133 11.47 -4.05 -0.64
C GLY A 133 11.77 -3.78 0.83
N VAL A 134 10.81 -3.17 1.56
CA VAL A 134 10.97 -2.87 2.99
C VAL A 134 10.98 -4.15 3.85
N VAL A 135 10.19 -5.17 3.48
CA VAL A 135 10.23 -6.50 4.10
C VAL A 135 11.61 -7.12 3.89
N ALA A 136 12.13 -7.14 2.66
CA ALA A 136 13.43 -7.71 2.35
C ALA A 136 14.56 -7.00 3.11
N GLU A 137 14.59 -5.66 3.10
CA GLU A 137 15.56 -4.87 3.85
C GLU A 137 15.51 -5.20 5.35
N THR A 138 14.31 -5.23 5.93
CA THR A 138 14.13 -5.50 7.37
C THR A 138 14.48 -6.95 7.72
N GLY A 139 14.11 -7.91 6.88
CA GLY A 139 14.42 -9.33 7.06
C GLY A 139 15.93 -9.62 7.01
N VAL A 140 16.66 -8.95 6.12
CA VAL A 140 18.13 -9.03 6.07
C VAL A 140 18.74 -8.45 7.35
N LEU A 141 18.25 -7.31 7.82
CA LEU A 141 18.77 -6.63 9.02
C LEU A 141 18.45 -7.36 10.34
N GLU A 142 17.27 -8.00 10.43
CA GLU A 142 16.78 -8.67 11.63
C GLU A 142 17.10 -10.18 11.65
N SER A 143 17.67 -10.74 10.58
CA SER A 143 18.08 -12.16 10.54
C SER A 143 19.19 -12.45 11.56
N PRO A 144 18.97 -13.40 12.50
CA PRO A 144 19.99 -13.81 13.47
C PRO A 144 21.16 -14.57 12.83
N ARG A 145 21.02 -15.07 11.58
CA ARG A 145 22.11 -15.67 10.81
C ARG A 145 22.83 -14.60 9.99
N LYS A 146 23.75 -13.86 10.64
CA LYS A 146 24.75 -13.01 9.96
C LYS A 146 25.85 -13.83 9.28
N TYR A 147 25.50 -14.87 8.53
CA TYR A 147 26.48 -15.60 7.72
C TYR A 147 25.94 -15.78 6.30
N PHE A 148 26.36 -14.86 5.43
CA PHE A 148 26.23 -14.95 3.97
C PHE A 148 27.61 -15.23 3.36
N GLY A 149 28.26 -16.31 3.79
CA GLY A 149 29.49 -16.83 3.19
C GLY A 149 29.22 -18.10 2.41
N TRP A 150 29.99 -18.35 1.35
CA TRP A 150 29.96 -19.58 0.55
C TRP A 150 30.58 -20.79 1.26
N VAL A 151 31.10 -20.63 2.48
CA VAL A 151 31.79 -21.68 3.22
C VAL A 151 31.00 -21.98 4.48
N PRO A 152 30.55 -23.21 4.74
CA PRO A 152 29.88 -23.50 6.00
C PRO A 152 30.79 -23.12 7.17
N ALA A 153 30.21 -22.44 8.17
CA ALA A 153 30.88 -22.26 9.45
C ALA A 153 31.31 -23.65 9.91
N LYS A 154 32.62 -23.85 10.09
CA LYS A 154 33.13 -25.07 10.71
C LYS A 154 32.55 -25.11 12.12
N ASP A 155 31.56 -25.97 12.31
CA ASP A 155 31.18 -26.44 13.64
C ASP A 155 32.43 -27.06 14.29
N GLY A 156 32.59 -26.82 15.58
CA GLY A 156 33.85 -26.90 16.32
C GLY A 156 34.63 -28.22 16.25
N ILE A 157 35.91 -28.13 16.63
CA ILE A 157 36.58 -28.92 17.68
C ILE A 157 38.03 -28.38 17.77
N GLY A 158 38.43 -27.97 18.98
CA GLY A 158 39.77 -27.46 19.30
C GLY A 158 39.71 -26.45 20.43
#